data_AF-H2ZI96-F1
#
_entry.id   AF-H2ZI96-F1
#
_cell.length_a   1.000
_cell.length_b   1.000
_cell.length_c   1.000
_cell.angle_alpha   90.00
_cell.angle_beta   90.00
_cell.angle_gamma   90.00
#
_symmetry.space_group_name_H-M   'P 1'
#
loop_
_entity.id
_entity.type
_entity.pdbx_description
1 polymer ?
#
loop_
_entity_poly.entity_id
_entity_poly.type
_entity_poly.pdbx_seq_one_letter_code
_entity_poly.pdbx_strand_id
1 'polypeptide(L)'
;MNSRGSMFKSPNGDVFINGLDTGDSLKHVIIDMTSCSFVDNDTVKTFSSLYSDLRKLEIAMYLAACTKEVRKCFQAGSFPPADGDSPEGVSPEVFFISVQAAVAYAGCDDVIERGHETTQM
;
A
#
# COMPACT_ATOMS: atom_id res chain seq x y z
N MET A 1 -0.97 -23.87 -18.63
CA MET A 1 -0.58 -22.53 -18.12
C MET A 1 -0.53 -21.61 -19.33
N ASN A 2 -1.60 -20.88 -19.59
CA ASN A 2 -1.66 -19.97 -20.73
C ASN A 2 -1.16 -18.60 -20.24
N SER A 3 0.01 -18.19 -20.71
CA SER A 3 0.56 -16.86 -20.45
C SER A 3 -0.33 -15.82 -21.13
N ARG A 4 -0.99 -14.96 -20.33
CA ARG A 4 -1.86 -13.87 -20.78
C ARG A 4 -1.04 -12.57 -20.86
N GLY A 5 -1.29 -11.72 -21.87
CA GLY A 5 -0.50 -10.51 -22.11
C GLY A 5 -1.19 -9.54 -23.07
N SER A 6 -0.97 -8.25 -22.87
CA SER A 6 -1.62 -7.18 -23.64
C SER A 6 -0.81 -6.79 -24.87
N MET A 7 -1.52 -6.44 -25.94
CA MET A 7 -0.93 -6.02 -27.21
C MET A 7 -1.18 -4.52 -27.43
N PHE A 8 -0.10 -3.76 -27.60
CA PHE A 8 -0.13 -2.33 -27.92
C PHE A 8 0.28 -2.10 -29.37
N LYS A 9 -0.50 -1.30 -30.09
CA LYS A 9 -0.17 -0.91 -31.46
C LYS A 9 0.80 0.26 -31.46
N SER A 10 1.95 0.11 -32.12
CA SER A 10 2.95 1.16 -32.30
C SER A 10 3.26 1.33 -33.80
N PRO A 11 3.69 2.54 -34.25
CA PRO A 11 4.08 2.79 -35.64
C PRO A 11 5.19 1.86 -36.16
N ASN A 12 5.94 1.24 -35.25
CA ASN A 12 7.07 0.35 -35.57
C ASN A 12 6.75 -1.15 -35.39
N GLY A 13 5.47 -1.50 -35.19
CA GLY A 13 5.01 -2.87 -34.98
C GLY A 13 4.27 -3.06 -33.65
N ASP A 14 3.50 -4.13 -33.55
CA ASP A 14 2.73 -4.45 -32.35
C ASP A 14 3.68 -4.93 -31.22
N VAL A 15 3.56 -4.33 -30.04
CA VAL A 15 4.34 -4.65 -28.83
C VAL A 15 3.48 -5.48 -27.89
N PHE A 16 3.96 -6.69 -27.56
CA PHE A 16 3.29 -7.59 -26.61
C PHE A 16 3.95 -7.49 -25.25
N ILE A 17 3.17 -7.18 -24.21
CA ILE A 17 3.63 -7.14 -22.82
C ILE A 17 2.96 -8.29 -22.07
N ASN A 18 3.77 -9.27 -21.68
CA ASN A 18 3.33 -10.36 -20.80
C ASN A 18 2.94 -9.80 -19.42
N GLY A 19 1.78 -10.22 -18.89
CA GLY A 19 1.35 -9.86 -17.52
C GLY A 19 0.66 -8.51 -17.36
N LEU A 20 0.25 -7.86 -18.45
CA LEU A 20 -0.43 -6.56 -18.40
C LEU A 20 -1.96 -6.65 -18.68
N ASP A 21 -2.50 -7.86 -18.85
CA ASP A 21 -3.93 -8.04 -19.09
C ASP A 21 -4.72 -8.12 -17.78
N THR A 22 -5.60 -7.12 -17.60
CA THR A 22 -6.85 -7.10 -16.82
C THR A 22 -6.79 -6.83 -15.31
N GLY A 23 -7.40 -5.72 -14.87
CA GLY A 23 -8.17 -5.66 -13.61
C GLY A 23 -7.42 -5.59 -12.28
N ASP A 24 -6.10 -5.77 -12.25
CA ASP A 24 -5.34 -5.68 -11.00
C ASP A 24 -5.15 -4.21 -10.61
N SER A 25 -6.09 -3.68 -9.83
CA SER A 25 -5.91 -2.41 -9.14
C SER A 25 -4.75 -2.57 -8.15
N LEU A 26 -3.83 -1.60 -8.14
CA LEU A 26 -2.83 -1.51 -7.08
C LEU A 26 -3.58 -1.29 -5.78
N LYS A 27 -3.55 -2.25 -4.85
CA LYS A 27 -4.24 -2.15 -3.56
C LYS A 27 -3.32 -1.72 -2.41
N HIS A 28 -2.04 -2.06 -2.50
CA HIS A 28 -1.11 -1.94 -1.38
C HIS A 28 0.24 -1.38 -1.84
N VAL A 29 0.78 -0.44 -1.06
CA VAL A 29 2.15 0.06 -1.18
C VAL A 29 2.89 -0.23 0.13
N ILE A 30 3.91 -1.09 0.06
CA ILE A 30 4.77 -1.41 1.20
C ILE A 30 6.12 -0.73 0.98
N ILE A 31 6.52 0.14 1.92
CA ILE A 31 7.82 0.82 1.89
C ILE A 31 8.76 0.12 2.89
N ASP A 32 9.84 -0.45 2.36
CA ASP A 32 10.91 -1.03 3.18
C ASP A 32 11.79 0.08 3.77
N MET A 33 11.72 0.24 5.10
CA MET A 33 12.46 1.25 5.85
C MET A 33 13.71 0.68 6.53
N THR A 34 14.13 -0.55 6.21
CA THR A 34 15.28 -1.22 6.87
C THR A 34 16.57 -0.38 6.80
N SER A 35 16.79 0.31 5.67
CA SER A 35 17.98 1.16 5.46
C SER A 35 17.77 2.62 5.85
N CYS A 36 16.57 2.99 6.32
CA CYS A 36 16.27 4.35 6.75
C CYS A 36 16.72 4.53 8.20
N SER A 37 17.83 5.24 8.40
CA SER A 37 18.40 5.45 9.73
C SER A 37 17.79 6.63 10.49
N PHE A 38 17.21 7.61 9.79
CA PHE A 38 16.55 8.77 10.39
C PHE A 38 15.49 9.34 9.44
N VAL A 39 14.55 10.09 10.00
CA VAL A 39 13.49 10.80 9.29
C VAL A 39 13.40 12.20 9.90
N ASP A 40 13.34 13.22 9.05
CA ASP A 40 13.13 14.61 9.45
C ASP A 40 11.66 15.03 9.31
N ASN A 41 11.34 16.24 9.77
CA ASN A 41 9.97 16.75 9.76
C ASN A 41 9.37 16.85 8.36
N ASP A 42 10.19 17.15 7.34
CA ASP A 42 9.70 17.28 5.97
C ASP A 42 9.40 15.92 5.36
N THR A 43 10.21 14.91 5.64
CA THR A 43 9.92 13.52 5.29
C THR A 43 8.61 13.06 5.93
N VAL A 44 8.36 13.37 7.22
CA VAL A 44 7.07 13.02 7.85
C VAL A 44 5.91 13.69 7.13
N LYS A 45 6.00 14.98 6.79
CA LYS A 45 4.94 15.68 6.03
C LYS A 45 4.71 15.04 4.66
N THR A 46 5.78 14.72 3.93
CA THR A 46 5.69 14.07 2.62
C THR A 46 4.98 12.72 2.72
N PHE A 47 5.32 11.90 3.71
CA PHE A 47 4.65 10.62 3.94
C PHE A 47 3.18 10.81 4.34
N SER A 48 2.85 11.81 5.17
CA SER A 48 1.46 12.12 5.52
C SER A 48 0.63 12.52 4.29
N SER A 49 1.17 13.35 3.41
CA SER A 49 0.52 13.70 2.14
C SER A 49 0.36 12.48 1.24
N LEU A 50 1.43 11.70 1.05
CA LEU A 50 1.40 10.49 0.23
C LEU A 50 0.37 9.48 0.74
N TYR A 51 0.35 9.23 2.05
CA TYR A 51 -0.62 8.34 2.68
C TYR A 51 -2.06 8.81 2.43
N SER A 52 -2.31 10.11 2.57
CA SER A 52 -3.64 10.68 2.34
C SER A 52 -4.06 10.57 0.87
N ASP A 53 -3.13 10.75 -0.07
CA ASP A 53 -3.40 10.65 -1.50
C ASP A 53 -3.61 9.21 -1.95
N LEU A 54 -2.80 8.27 -1.45
CA LEU A 54 -2.99 6.83 -1.69
C LEU A 54 -4.33 6.35 -1.13
N ARG A 55 -4.72 6.81 0.06
CA ARG A 55 -6.02 6.48 0.65
C ARG A 55 -7.20 6.94 -0.20
N LYS A 56 -7.14 8.13 -0.83
CA LYS A 56 -8.18 8.60 -1.75
C LYS A 56 -8.33 7.72 -2.99
N LEU A 57 -7.29 6.99 -3.33
CA LEU A 57 -7.27 6.02 -4.43
C LEU A 57 -7.59 4.60 -3.94
N GLU A 58 -8.00 4.44 -2.67
CA GLU A 58 -8.25 3.15 -2.02
C GLU A 58 -7.01 2.24 -2.00
N ILE A 59 -5.83 2.85 -1.94
CA ILE A 59 -4.53 2.17 -1.84
C ILE A 59 -4.04 2.26 -0.40
N ALA A 60 -3.88 1.13 0.26
CA ALA A 60 -3.30 1.07 1.60
C ALA A 60 -1.77 1.26 1.52
N MET A 61 -1.22 2.00 2.49
CA MET A 61 0.21 2.25 2.59
C MET A 61 0.75 1.72 3.92
N TYR A 62 1.82 0.94 3.85
CA TYR A 62 2.46 0.31 4.99
C TYR A 62 3.95 0.62 5.05
N LEU A 63 4.46 0.87 6.26
CA LEU A 63 5.87 1.06 6.55
C LEU A 63 6.43 -0.19 7.24
N ALA A 64 7.36 -0.86 6.59
CA ALA A 64 7.96 -2.09 7.09
C ALA A 64 9.36 -1.82 7.65
N ALA A 65 9.73 -2.54 8.71
CA ALA A 65 11.08 -2.56 9.27
C ALA A 65 11.63 -1.19 9.72
N CYS A 66 10.75 -0.28 10.15
CA CYS A 66 11.19 0.97 10.79
C CYS A 66 11.98 0.68 12.07
N THR A 67 13.12 1.34 12.25
CA THR A 67 13.78 1.42 13.55
C THR A 67 12.87 2.09 14.58
N LYS A 68 13.17 1.89 15.87
CA LYS A 68 12.39 2.51 16.95
C LYS A 68 12.41 4.03 16.87
N GLU A 69 13.55 4.59 16.48
CA GLU A 69 13.79 6.03 16.33
C GLU A 69 12.97 6.60 15.18
N VAL A 70 13.03 5.96 14.01
CA VAL A 70 12.22 6.36 12.84
C VAL A 70 10.73 6.29 13.15
N ARG A 71 10.26 5.22 13.81
CA ARG A 71 8.86 5.10 14.23
C ARG A 71 8.44 6.24 15.16
N LYS A 72 9.29 6.60 16.14
CA LYS A 72 9.03 7.74 17.04
C LYS A 72 8.93 9.07 16.29
N CYS A 73 9.76 9.30 15.27
CA CYS A 73 9.66 10.52 14.44
C CYS A 73 8.31 10.62 13.74
N PHE A 74 7.84 9.53 13.12
CA PHE A 74 6.51 9.51 12.50
C PHE A 74 5.38 9.72 13.52
N GLN A 75 5.44 9.06 14.67
CA GLN A 75 4.43 9.20 15.72
C GLN A 75 4.40 10.63 16.30
N ALA A 76 5.57 11.25 16.51
CA ALA A 76 5.67 12.62 16.99
C ALA A 76 5.12 13.64 15.97
N GLY A 77 5.23 13.34 14.68
CA GLY A 77 4.63 14.14 13.61
C GLY A 77 3.19 13.74 13.25
N SER A 78 2.52 12.97 14.09
CA SER A 78 1.13 12.53 13.91
C SER A 78 0.88 11.77 12.60
N PHE A 79 1.80 10.89 12.22
CA PHE A 79 1.65 9.95 11.11
C PHE A 79 1.29 8.54 11.61
N PRO A 80 0.30 7.85 10.99
CA PRO A 80 -0.61 8.37 9.96
C PRO A 80 -1.53 9.48 10.52
N PRO A 81 -1.96 10.44 9.68
CA PRO A 81 -2.87 11.49 10.11
C PRO A 81 -4.19 10.89 10.63
N ALA A 82 -4.76 11.50 11.67
CA ALA A 82 -6.04 11.07 12.22
C ALA A 82 -7.14 11.19 11.15
N ASP A 83 -7.87 10.10 10.93
CA ASP A 83 -9.00 10.09 10.03
C ASP A 83 -10.18 10.80 10.70
N GLY A 84 -10.54 11.99 10.19
CA GLY A 84 -11.63 12.79 10.74
C GLY A 84 -13.02 12.15 10.65
N ASP A 85 -13.17 11.03 9.94
CA ASP A 85 -14.48 10.43 9.59
C ASP A 85 -14.51 8.89 9.70
N SER A 86 -13.55 8.23 10.37
CA SER A 86 -13.60 6.76 10.48
C SER A 86 -14.71 6.33 11.47
N PRO A 87 -15.82 5.70 11.02
CA PRO A 87 -17.00 5.47 11.85
C PRO A 87 -16.79 4.47 13.00
N GLU A 88 -15.66 3.75 13.00
CA GLU A 88 -15.34 2.72 14.00
C GLU A 88 -14.14 3.09 14.91
N GLY A 89 -13.49 4.25 14.71
CA GLY A 89 -12.38 4.68 15.56
C GLY A 89 -11.13 3.77 15.54
N VAL A 90 -11.11 2.72 14.71
CA VAL A 90 -9.96 1.84 14.53
C VAL A 90 -9.06 2.44 13.45
N SER A 91 -7.88 2.92 13.86
CA SER A 91 -6.85 3.36 12.91
C SER A 91 -6.21 2.14 12.24
N PRO A 92 -6.07 2.09 10.91
CA PRO A 92 -5.43 0.97 10.22
C PRO A 92 -3.99 0.76 10.69
N GLU A 93 -3.53 -0.49 10.71
CA GLU A 93 -2.16 -0.82 11.11
C GLU A 93 -1.19 -0.42 10.00
N VAL A 94 -0.41 0.64 10.23
CA VAL A 94 0.52 1.20 9.22
C VAL A 94 1.94 0.68 9.36
N PHE A 95 2.35 0.20 10.54
CA PHE A 95 3.75 -0.07 10.82
C PHE A 95 4.05 -1.53 11.17
N PHE A 96 4.80 -2.21 10.30
CA PHE A 96 5.12 -3.63 10.45
C PHE A 96 6.59 -3.84 10.84
N ILE A 97 6.85 -4.93 11.57
CA ILE A 97 8.20 -5.30 12.01
C ILE A 97 9.12 -5.73 10.86
N SER A 98 8.57 -6.21 9.74
CA SER A 98 9.30 -6.65 8.56
C SER A 98 8.45 -6.51 7.31
N VAL A 99 9.08 -6.57 6.14
CA VAL A 99 8.40 -6.56 4.85
C VAL A 99 7.48 -7.79 4.72
N GLN A 100 7.95 -8.95 5.19
CA GLN A 100 7.17 -10.20 5.14
C GLN A 100 5.89 -10.11 5.98
N ALA A 101 5.95 -9.46 7.14
CA ALA A 101 4.76 -9.25 7.97
C ALA A 101 3.75 -8.33 7.27
N ALA A 102 4.21 -7.24 6.65
CA ALA A 102 3.34 -6.35 5.88
C ALA A 102 2.71 -7.06 4.67
N VAL A 103 3.47 -7.88 3.94
CA VAL A 103 2.96 -8.67 2.81
C VAL A 103 1.92 -9.69 3.26
N ALA A 104 2.17 -10.38 4.38
CA ALA A 104 1.21 -11.35 4.93
C ALA A 104 -0.10 -10.66 5.34
N TYR A 105 -0.01 -9.48 5.95
CA TYR A 105 -1.17 -8.67 6.30
C TYR A 105 -1.97 -8.23 5.06
N ALA A 106 -1.29 -7.63 4.08
CA ALA A 106 -1.89 -7.20 2.82
C ALA A 106 -2.62 -8.36 2.09
N GLY A 107 -2.03 -9.55 2.12
CA GLY A 107 -2.64 -10.74 1.53
C GLY A 107 -3.88 -11.25 2.28
N CYS A 108 -4.02 -10.99 3.57
CA CYS A 108 -5.22 -11.33 4.34
C CYS A 108 -6.37 -10.35 4.04
N ASP A 109 -6.07 -9.05 3.93
CA ASP A 109 -7.06 -8.02 3.57
C ASP A 109 -7.72 -8.33 2.22
N ASP A 110 -6.93 -8.78 1.24
CA ASP A 110 -7.42 -9.20 -0.08
C ASP A 110 -8.37 -10.41 -0.04
N VAL A 111 -8.25 -11.28 0.98
CA VAL A 111 -9.10 -12.46 1.15
C VAL A 111 -10.42 -12.10 1.82
N ILE A 112 -10.41 -11.16 2.77
CA ILE A 112 -11.61 -10.70 3.48
C ILE A 112 -12.58 -10.01 2.50
N GLU A 113 -12.07 -9.14 1.61
CA GLU A 113 -12.90 -8.47 0.60
C GLU A 113 -13.58 -9.46 -0.37
N ARG A 114 -12.87 -10.51 -0.80
CA ARG A 114 -13.44 -11.52 -1.72
C ARG A 114 -14.49 -12.44 -1.06
N GLY A 115 -14.44 -12.59 0.26
CA GLY A 115 -15.42 -13.38 1.02
C GLY A 115 -16.80 -12.73 1.10
N HIS A 116 -16.87 -11.39 1.03
CA HIS A 116 -18.15 -10.66 1.03
C HIS A 116 -18.87 -10.70 -0.32
N GLU A 117 -18.15 -10.80 -1.44
CA GLU A 117 -18.76 -10.88 -2.78
C GLU A 117 -19.46 -12.22 -3.06
N THR A 118 -19.08 -13.30 -2.36
CA THR A 118 -19.58 -14.66 -2.63
C THR A 118 -20.83 -15.07 -1.83
N THR A 119 -21.35 -14.20 -0.97
CA THR A 119 -22.54 -14.51 -0.13
C THR A 119 -23.85 -13.92 -0.69
N GLN A 120 -23.82 -13.26 -1.86
CA GLN A 120 -25.02 -12.83 -2.59
C GLN A 120 -25.25 -13.68 -3.85
N MET A 121 -25.61 -14.95 -3.68
CA MET A 121 -26.36 -15.73 -4.67
C MET A 121 -27.38 -16.63 -3.98
#